data_AF-A0A2D9FXT4-F1
#
_entry.id   AF-A0A2D9FXT4-F1
#
_cell.length_a   1.000
_cell.length_b   1.000
_cell.length_c   1.000
_cell.angle_alpha   90.00
_cell.angle_beta   90.00
_cell.angle_gamma   90.00
#
_symmetry.space_group_name_H-M   'P 1'
#
loop_
_entity.id
_entity.type
_entity.pdbx_description
1 polymer ?
#
loop_
_entity_poly.entity_id
_entity_poly.type
_entity_poly.pdbx_seq_one_letter_code
_entity_poly.pdbx_strand_id
1 'polypeptide(L)'
;MKYALLSLRWTHKNDDFITFWRHDAKGYCWFKAWMGRYSIVRSAQHSSDRTKRVSFEVLEPFWQEVSYEGKIRYVIPNTAEVREVMGIKSEDFQREYPS
;
A
#
# COMPACT_ATOMS: atom_id res chain seq x y z
N MET A 1 3.53 -18.08 0.06
CA MET A 1 2.77 -16.89 0.50
C MET A 1 3.10 -15.71 -0.41
N LYS A 2 2.12 -14.92 -0.84
CA LYS A 2 2.35 -13.70 -1.65
C LYS A 2 2.21 -12.47 -0.76
N TYR A 3 3.06 -11.48 -0.99
CA TYR A 3 3.09 -10.23 -0.26
C TYR A 3 2.89 -9.04 -1.19
N ALA A 4 2.25 -8.01 -0.67
CA ALA A 4 2.28 -6.66 -1.22
C ALA A 4 3.35 -5.85 -0.49
N LEU A 5 3.81 -4.81 -1.16
CA LEU A 5 4.75 -3.85 -0.62
C LEU A 5 4.03 -2.51 -0.50
N LEU A 6 3.74 -2.11 0.73
CA LEU A 6 3.09 -0.86 1.08
C LEU A 6 4.14 0.24 1.22
N SER A 7 3.92 1.39 0.59
CA SER A 7 4.80 2.54 0.69
C SER A 7 4.41 3.42 1.87
N LEU A 8 5.25 3.47 2.92
CA LEU A 8 5.06 4.36 4.06
C LEU A 8 5.47 5.81 3.74
N ARG A 9 6.25 5.99 2.67
CA ARG A 9 6.61 7.31 2.13
C ARG A 9 5.43 8.00 1.42
N TRP A 10 4.59 7.21 0.75
CA TRP A 10 3.52 7.71 -0.13
C TRP A 10 2.11 7.33 0.34
N THR A 11 2.01 6.74 1.53
CA THR A 11 0.75 6.64 2.26
C THR A 11 0.92 7.58 3.44
N HIS A 12 0.17 8.67 3.50
CA HIS A 12 0.11 9.56 4.65
C HIS A 12 -1.15 9.26 5.48
N LYS A 13 -1.18 9.57 6.78
CA LYS A 13 -2.35 9.30 7.64
C LYS A 13 -3.69 9.90 7.17
N ASN A 14 -3.62 10.94 6.33
CA ASN A 14 -4.77 11.68 5.80
C ASN A 14 -5.06 11.34 4.33
N ASP A 15 -4.28 10.47 3.68
CA ASP A 15 -4.62 10.03 2.33
C ASP A 15 -5.84 9.10 2.41
N ASP A 16 -6.67 9.08 1.37
CA ASP A 16 -7.89 8.25 1.36
C ASP A 16 -7.58 6.76 1.27
N PHE A 17 -6.49 6.40 0.58
CA PHE A 17 -6.17 5.02 0.23
C PHE A 17 -4.72 4.64 0.57
N ILE A 18 -4.52 3.34 0.82
CA ILE A 18 -3.20 2.76 1.04
C ILE A 18 -2.44 2.68 -0.28
N THR A 19 -1.19 3.16 -0.29
CA THR A 19 -0.32 3.18 -1.47
C THR A 19 0.59 1.94 -1.50
N PHE A 20 0.57 1.22 -2.62
CA PHE A 20 1.39 0.03 -2.87
C PHE A 20 2.39 0.24 -3.99
N TRP A 21 3.46 -0.55 -4.01
CA TRP A 21 4.34 -0.69 -5.16
C TRP A 21 3.66 -1.48 -6.28
N ARG A 22 3.85 -1.02 -7.52
CA ARG A 22 3.32 -1.68 -8.71
C ARG A 22 4.14 -2.92 -9.10
N HIS A 23 3.46 -3.87 -9.73
CA HIS A 23 4.07 -5.09 -10.28
C HIS A 23 5.06 -4.85 -11.43
N ASP A 24 4.93 -3.71 -12.13
CA ASP A 24 5.73 -3.38 -13.32
C ASP A 24 6.92 -2.45 -13.00
N ALA A 25 7.22 -2.25 -11.72
CA ALA A 25 8.24 -1.31 -11.23
C ALA A 25 8.05 0.15 -11.70
N LYS A 26 6.89 0.53 -12.23
CA LYS A 26 6.58 1.91 -12.66
C LYS A 26 6.09 2.81 -11.52
N GLY A 27 6.60 2.60 -10.32
CA GLY A 27 6.25 3.38 -9.12
C GLY A 27 5.09 2.78 -8.31
N TYR A 28 4.13 3.64 -7.95
CA TYR A 28 3.13 3.36 -6.91
C TYR A 28 1.68 3.33 -7.44
N CYS A 29 0.78 2.69 -6.71
CA CYS A 29 -0.64 2.60 -7.04
C CYS A 29 -1.52 2.36 -5.81
N TRP A 30 -2.81 2.69 -5.93
CA TRP A 30 -3.85 2.31 -4.96
C TRP A 30 -4.67 1.08 -5.41
N PHE A 31 -4.71 0.80 -6.71
CA PHE A 31 -5.59 -0.22 -7.26
C PHE A 31 -5.01 -1.64 -7.14
N LYS A 32 -5.84 -2.58 -6.65
CA LYS A 32 -5.52 -4.02 -6.55
C LYS A 32 -4.94 -4.61 -7.84
N ALA A 33 -5.46 -4.18 -8.98
CA ALA A 33 -5.07 -4.70 -10.30
C ALA A 33 -3.64 -4.29 -10.71
N TRP A 34 -3.10 -3.21 -10.15
CA TRP A 34 -1.76 -2.71 -10.48
C TRP A 34 -0.72 -3.05 -9.43
N MET A 35 -1.18 -3.46 -8.24
CA MET A 35 -0.36 -3.83 -7.11
C MET A 35 0.56 -5.03 -7.39
N GLY A 36 1.81 -4.92 -6.95
CA GLY A 36 2.81 -5.98 -7.00
C GLY A 36 2.46 -7.19 -6.12
N ARG A 37 2.74 -8.38 -6.64
CA ARG A 37 2.56 -9.68 -5.96
C ARG A 37 3.90 -10.38 -5.86
N TYR A 38 4.51 -10.34 -4.68
CA TYR A 38 5.87 -10.82 -4.48
C TYR A 38 5.87 -12.13 -3.68
N SER A 39 6.47 -13.18 -4.22
CA SER A 39 6.72 -14.45 -3.51
C SER A 39 8.04 -14.43 -2.75
N ILE A 40 9.04 -13.73 -3.30
CA ILE A 40 10.34 -13.47 -2.70
C ILE A 40 10.60 -11.98 -2.90
N VAL A 41 10.68 -11.23 -1.80
CA VAL A 41 11.10 -9.82 -1.87
C VAL A 41 12.62 -9.84 -2.01
N ARG A 42 13.14 -9.69 -3.24
CA ARG A 42 14.59 -9.51 -3.43
C ARG A 42 14.98 -8.23 -2.72
N SER A 43 15.76 -8.35 -1.64
CA SER A 43 16.13 -7.26 -0.74
C SER A 43 16.60 -6.01 -1.48
N ALA A 44 17.35 -6.18 -2.58
CA ALA A 44 17.93 -5.07 -3.32
C ALA A 44 16.95 -4.15 -4.10
N GLN A 45 15.72 -4.60 -4.44
CA GLN A 45 14.81 -3.78 -5.28
C GLN A 45 13.92 -2.83 -4.47
N HIS A 46 13.75 -3.09 -3.18
CA HIS A 46 12.79 -2.37 -2.33
C HIS A 46 13.32 -2.09 -0.91
N SER A 47 14.65 -2.15 -0.71
CA SER A 47 15.35 -1.95 0.56
C SER A 47 15.33 -0.54 1.13
N SER A 48 14.57 0.39 0.55
CA SER A 48 14.34 1.65 1.28
C SER A 48 13.58 1.31 2.57
N ASP A 49 14.06 1.77 3.72
CA ASP A 49 13.50 1.57 5.08
C ASP A 49 12.01 1.97 5.25
N ARG A 50 11.32 2.32 4.16
CA ARG A 50 10.01 2.97 4.11
C ARG A 50 9.00 2.15 3.31
N THR A 51 9.21 0.85 3.23
CA THR A 51 8.28 -0.11 2.62
C THR A 51 7.91 -1.18 3.63
N LYS A 52 6.61 -1.37 3.88
CA LYS A 52 6.10 -2.43 4.74
C LYS A 52 5.62 -3.60 3.90
N ARG A 53 6.02 -4.81 4.28
CA ARG A 53 5.55 -6.04 3.66
C ARG A 53 4.27 -6.50 4.37
N VAL A 54 3.19 -6.68 3.61
CA VAL A 54 1.90 -7.18 4.14
C VAL A 54 1.46 -8.37 3.30
N SER A 55 0.98 -9.44 3.94
CA SER A 55 0.48 -10.61 3.21
C SER A 55 -0.85 -10.31 2.54
N PHE A 56 -1.11 -10.95 1.41
CA PHE A 56 -2.40 -10.78 0.73
C PHE A 56 -3.59 -11.24 1.60
N GLU A 57 -3.41 -12.24 2.45
CA GLU A 57 -4.43 -12.71 3.39
C GLU A 57 -4.88 -11.62 4.35
N VAL A 58 -3.95 -10.79 4.83
CA VAL A 58 -4.26 -9.64 5.69
C VAL A 58 -4.98 -8.54 4.92
N LEU A 59 -4.67 -8.36 3.63
CA LEU A 59 -5.27 -7.32 2.80
C LEU A 59 -6.69 -7.67 2.33
N GLU A 60 -6.97 -8.96 2.13
CA GLU A 60 -8.17 -9.41 1.41
C GLU A 60 -9.50 -8.88 1.98
N PRO A 61 -9.70 -8.83 3.31
CA PRO A 61 -10.94 -8.32 3.90
C PRO A 61 -11.19 -6.82 3.66
N PHE A 62 -10.16 -6.04 3.31
CA PHE A 62 -10.24 -4.58 3.26
C PHE A 62 -10.41 -4.01 1.85
N TRP A 63 -10.49 -4.86 0.81
CA TRP A 63 -10.72 -4.36 -0.54
C TRP A 63 -12.14 -3.81 -0.67
N GLN A 64 -12.22 -2.55 -1.07
CA GLN A 64 -13.47 -1.86 -1.34
C GLN A 64 -13.57 -1.49 -2.82
N GLU A 65 -14.77 -1.64 -3.34
CA GLU A 65 -15.10 -1.24 -4.70
C GLU A 65 -15.24 0.29 -4.77
N VAL A 66 -14.60 0.90 -5.76
CA VAL A 66 -14.73 2.33 -6.07
C VAL A 66 -14.93 2.52 -7.57
N SER A 67 -15.75 3.50 -7.93
CA SER A 67 -15.86 3.97 -9.31
C SER A 67 -14.76 4.99 -9.59
N TYR A 68 -13.89 4.69 -10.55
CA TYR A 68 -12.81 5.57 -10.98
C TYR A 68 -12.74 5.58 -12.50
N GLU A 69 -12.86 6.78 -13.11
CA GLU A 69 -12.89 6.96 -14.57
C GLU A 69 -13.92 6.06 -15.29
N GLY A 70 -15.09 5.89 -14.69
CA GLY A 70 -16.17 5.07 -15.26
C GLY A 70 -15.90 3.56 -15.21
N LYS A 71 -14.87 3.12 -14.45
CA LYS A 71 -14.54 1.71 -14.26
C LYS A 71 -14.55 1.35 -12.78
N ILE A 72 -15.02 0.15 -12.50
CA ILE A 72 -14.91 -0.46 -11.18
C ILE A 72 -13.43 -0.77 -10.90
N ARG A 73 -12.95 -0.30 -9.74
CA ARG A 73 -11.61 -0.56 -9.22
C ARG A 73 -11.72 -1.02 -7.76
N TYR A 74 -10.69 -1.69 -7.28
CA TYR A 74 -10.58 -2.09 -5.89
C TYR A 74 -9.41 -1.37 -5.23
N VAL A 75 -9.68 -0.74 -4.09
CA VAL A 75 -8.72 0.00 -3.26
C VAL A 75 -8.81 -0.48 -1.82
N ILE A 76 -7.84 -0.11 -0.99
CA ILE A 76 -7.93 -0.29 0.46
C ILE A 76 -7.98 1.09 1.11
N PRO A 77 -9.02 1.40 1.90
CA PRO A 77 -9.12 2.68 2.58
C PRO A 77 -8.04 2.79 3.65
N ASN A 78 -7.49 3.98 3.82
CA ASN A 78 -6.46 4.25 4.81
C ASN A 78 -7.08 4.73 6.13
N THR A 79 -7.82 3.83 6.78
CA THR A 79 -8.40 4.07 8.11
C THR A 79 -7.44 3.66 9.23
N ALA A 80 -7.67 4.12 10.45
CA ALA A 80 -6.87 3.72 11.61
C ALA A 80 -6.91 2.20 11.85
N GLU A 81 -8.10 1.60 11.72
CA GLU A 81 -8.31 0.15 11.84
C GLU A 81 -7.50 -0.64 10.82
N VAL A 82 -7.57 -0.24 9.55
CA VAL A 82 -6.81 -0.90 8.48
C VAL A 82 -5.31 -0.81 8.75
N ARG A 83 -4.83 0.35 9.19
CA ARG A 83 -3.42 0.56 9.52
C ARG A 83 -2.97 -0.32 10.67
N GLU A 84 -3.77 -0.42 11.73
CA GLU A 84 -3.50 -1.26 12.89
C GLU A 84 -3.35 -2.74 12.50
N VAL A 85 -4.27 -3.26 11.68
CA VAL A 85 -4.22 -4.66 11.19
C VAL A 85 -3.01 -4.89 10.28
N MET A 86 -2.62 -3.90 9.49
CA MET A 86 -1.38 -3.94 8.70
C MET A 86 -0.11 -3.70 9.55
N GLY A 87 -0.25 -3.44 10.85
CA GLY A 87 0.82 -3.12 11.79
C GLY A 87 1.50 -1.78 11.55
N ILE A 88 0.87 -0.86 10.82
CA ILE A 88 1.38 0.48 10.51
C ILE A 88 1.12 1.40 11.71
N LYS A 89 2.18 1.95 12.27
CA LYS A 89 2.10 2.91 13.37
C LYS A 89 2.05 4.34 12.83
N SER A 90 1.52 5.27 13.62
CA SER A 90 1.50 6.69 13.24
C SER A 90 2.90 7.27 13.01
N GLU A 91 3.90 6.77 13.74
CA GLU A 91 5.32 7.13 13.59
C GLU A 91 5.95 6.61 12.29
N ASP A 92 5.35 5.58 11.65
CA ASP A 92 5.83 5.04 10.38
C ASP A 92 5.56 6.01 9.22
N PHE A 93 4.60 6.93 9.38
CA PHE A 93 4.30 7.96 8.39
C PHE A 93 5.32 9.09 8.46
N GLN A 94 5.82 9.47 7.29
CA GLN A 94 6.59 10.70 7.17
C GLN A 94 5.77 11.81 6.53
N ARG A 95 5.84 13.00 7.13
CA ARG A 95 6.03 14.22 6.33
C ARG A 95 6.55 15.38 7.17
N GLU A 96 7.68 15.92 6.74
CA GLU A 96 7.79 17.37 6.58
C GLU A 96 7.46 17.64 5.11
N TYR A 97 6.34 18.29 4.83
CA TYR A 97 6.29 19.11 3.62
C TYR A 97 7.17 20.33 3.89
N PRO A 98 8.10 20.71 3.01
CA PRO A 98 8.63 22.06 3.08
C PRO A 98 7.44 23.01 2.88
N SER A 99 7.24 23.85 3.89
CA SER A 99 6.35 25.01 3.88
C SER A 99 6.60 25.92 2.69
#